data_AF-A0A927BVU5-F1
#
_entry.id   AF-A0A927BVU5-F1
#
_cell.length_a   1.000
_cell.length_b   1.000
_cell.length_c   1.000
_cell.angle_alpha   90.00
_cell.angle_beta   90.00
_cell.angle_gamma   90.00
#
_symmetry.space_group_name_H-M   'P 1'
#
loop_
_entity.id
_entity.type
_entity.pdbx_description
1 polymer ?
#
loop_
_entity_poly.entity_id
_entity_poly.type
_entity_poly.pdbx_seq_one_letter_code
_entity_poly.pdbx_strand_id
1 'polypeptide(L)' 'MRNILMTVMMIVVVILLFNAVIMTDTTGTKAQIQSQGTSANTRIGNLNPS' A
#
# COMPACT_ATOMS: atom_id res chain seq x y z
N MET A 1 -29.82 17.32 12.58
CA MET A 1 -29.53 17.16 11.13
C MET A 1 -28.08 17.48 10.77
N ARG A 2 -27.54 18.68 11.07
CA ARG A 2 -26.14 19.05 10.76
C ARG A 2 -25.08 18.08 11.31
N ASN A 3 -25.25 17.59 12.53
CA ASN A 3 -24.26 16.70 13.17
C ASN A 3 -24.26 15.31 12.53
N ILE A 4 -25.44 14.75 12.26
CA ILE A 4 -25.60 13.48 11.55
C ILE A 4 -24.98 13.55 10.14
N LEU A 5 -25.13 14.69 9.45
CA LEU A 5 -24.53 14.88 8.11
C LEU A 5 -23.00 14.72 8.15
N MET A 6 -22.32 15.36 9.11
CA MET A 6 -20.86 15.26 9.24
C MET A 6 -20.41 13.84 9.59
N THR A 7 -21.12 13.16 10.49
CA THR A 7 -20.78 11.79 10.89
C THR A 7 -20.90 10.82 9.72
N VAL A 8 -21.95 10.95 8.91
CA VAL A 8 -22.15 10.13 7.71
C VAL A 8 -21.05 10.40 6.67
N MET A 9 -20.70 11.67 6.43
CA MET A 9 -19.61 12.02 5.51
C MET A 9 -18.27 11.44 5.97
N MET A 10 -17.98 11.48 7.28
CA MET A 10 -16.79 10.88 7.86
C MET A 10 -16.75 9.36 7.65
N ILE A 11 -17.86 8.66 7.90
CA ILE A 11 -17.95 7.20 7.72
C ILE A 11 -17.73 6.81 6.26
N VAL A 12 -18.34 7.54 5.31
CA VAL A 12 -18.17 7.27 3.87
C VAL A 12 -16.70 7.41 3.46
N VAL A 13 -16.01 8.47 3.91
CA VAL A 13 -14.60 8.69 3.62
C VAL A 13 -13.72 7.55 4.17
N VAL A 14 -13.97 7.12 5.41
CA VAL A 14 -13.20 6.01 6.02
C VAL A 14 -13.40 4.71 5.24
N ILE A 15 -14.62 4.40 4.81
CA ILE A 15 -14.91 3.21 4.00
C ILE A 15 -14.18 3.29 2.65
N LEU A 16 -14.19 4.46 1.98
CA LEU A 16 -13.48 4.64 0.72
C LEU A 16 -11.98 4.45 0.87
N LEU A 17 -11.37 5.04 1.91
CA LEU A 17 -9.94 4.87 2.19
C LEU A 17 -9.58 3.42 2.56
N PHE A 18 -10.42 2.75 3.34
CA PHE A 18 -10.25 1.34 3.68
C PHE A 18 -10.25 0.45 2.43
N ASN A 19 -11.20 0.67 1.51
CA ASN A 19 -11.27 -0.07 0.26
C ASN A 19 -10.04 0.22 -0.65
N ALA A 20 -9.61 1.48 -0.74
CA ALA A 20 -8.50 1.88 -1.61
C ALA A 20 -7.12 1.43 -1.11
N VAL A 21 -6.90 1.44 0.22
CA VAL A 21 -5.57 1.25 0.82
C VAL A 21 -5.44 -0.09 1.54
N ILE A 22 -6.49 -0.59 2.20
CA ILE A 22 -6.36 -1.79 3.05
C ILE A 22 -6.84 -3.05 2.31
N MET A 23 -7.91 -2.95 1.53
CA MET A 23 -8.50 -4.11 0.85
C MET A 23 -7.73 -4.51 -0.43
N THR A 24 -6.95 -3.60 -1.01
CA THR A 24 -6.10 -3.92 -2.15
C THR A 24 -4.81 -4.57 -1.66
N ASP A 25 -4.70 -5.90 -1.82
CA ASP A 25 -3.48 -6.70 -1.56
C ASP A 25 -2.22 -6.19 -2.31
N THR A 26 -2.41 -5.27 -3.26
CA THR A 26 -1.41 -4.68 -4.14
C THR A 26 -0.99 -3.27 -3.73
N THR A 27 -1.27 -2.80 -2.51
CA THR A 27 -0.72 -1.50 -2.10
C THR A 27 0.78 -1.48 -2.35
N GLY A 28 1.17 -0.52 -3.19
CA GLY A 28 2.42 -0.52 -3.92
C GLY A 28 3.65 -0.67 -3.03
N THR A 29 3.56 -0.38 -1.73
CA THR A 29 4.65 -0.54 -0.77
C THR A 29 5.18 -1.97 -0.68
N LYS A 30 4.33 -3.01 -0.56
CA LYS A 30 4.83 -4.41 -0.48
C LYS A 30 5.44 -4.85 -1.82
N ALA A 31 4.76 -4.55 -2.92
CA ALA A 31 5.24 -4.87 -4.27
C ALA A 31 6.52 -4.10 -4.63
N GLN A 32 6.63 -2.83 -4.22
CA GLN A 32 7.83 -2.01 -4.36
C GLN A 32 8.96 -2.57 -3.52
N ILE A 33 8.72 -2.91 -2.24
CA ILE A 33 9.73 -3.52 -1.38
C ILE A 33 10.23 -4.85 -1.97
N GLN A 34 9.33 -5.69 -2.48
CA GLN A 34 9.72 -6.93 -3.17
C GLN A 34 10.52 -6.64 -4.45
N SER A 35 10.07 -5.70 -5.29
CA SER A 35 10.77 -5.32 -6.52
C SER A 35 12.17 -4.73 -6.25
N GLN A 36 12.28 -3.82 -5.27
CA GLN A 36 13.56 -3.25 -4.82
C GLN A 36 14.46 -4.35 -4.22
N GLY A 37 13.91 -5.22 -3.38
CA GLY A 37 14.64 -6.31 -2.73
C GLY A 37 15.18 -7.33 -3.72
N THR A 38 14.37 -7.78 -4.68
CA THR A 38 14.80 -8.66 -5.77
C THR A 38 15.89 -8.00 -6.61
N SER A 39 15.70 -6.73 -6.99
CA SER A 39 16.71 -5.98 -7.76
C SER A 39 18.03 -5.82 -7.00
N ALA A 40 17.97 -5.59 -5.69
CA ALA A 40 19.15 -5.52 -4.83
C ALA A 40 19.84 -6.88 -4.72
N ASN A 41 19.09 -7.97 -4.50
CA ASN A 41 19.64 -9.32 -4.45
C ASN A 41 20.33 -9.72 -5.77
N THR A 42 19.74 -9.38 -6.92
CA THR A 42 20.39 -9.62 -8.22
C THR A 42 21.70 -8.84 -8.35
N ARG A 43 21.72 -7.57 -7.91
CA ARG A 43 22.95 -6.75 -7.93
C ARG A 43 24.01 -7.32 -6.99
N ILE A 44 23.64 -7.70 -5.77
CA ILE A 44 24.56 -8.29 -4.78
C ILE A 44 25.10 -9.64 -5.30
N GLY A 45 24.25 -10.50 -5.86
CA GLY A 45 24.66 -11.77 -6.45
C GLY A 45 25.64 -11.58 -7.62
N ASN A 46 25.43 -10.56 -8.45
CA ASN A 46 26.34 -10.24 -9.55
C ASN A 46 27.66 -9.59 -9.11
N LEU A 47 27.71 -9.02 -7.89
CA LEU A 47 28.92 -8.43 -7.31
C LEU A 47 29.78 -9.45 -6.56
N ASN A 48 29.23 -10.63 -6.25
CA ASN A 48 29.97 -11.77 -5.73
C ASN A 48 29.96 -12.92 -6.76
N PRO A 49 30.58 -12.75 -7.94
CA PRO A 49 30.87 -13.89 -8.80
C PRO A 49 31.90 -14.75 -8.07
N SER A 50 31.45 -15.90 -7.56
CA SER A 50 32.31 -17.00 -7.13
C SER A 50 33.25 -17.42 -8.26
#